data_AF-X1JX07-F1
#
_entry.id   AF-X1JX07-F1
#
_cell.length_a   1.000
_cell.length_b   1.000
_cell.length_c   1.000
_cell.angle_alpha   90.00
_cell.angle_beta   90.00
_cell.angle_gamma   90.00
#
_symmetry.space_group_name_H-M   'P 1'
#
loop_
_entity.id
_entity.type
_entity.pdbx_description
1 polymer ?
#
loop_
_entity_poly.entity_id
_entity_poly.type
_entity_poly.pdbx_seq_one_letter_code
_entity_poly.pdbx_strand_id
1 'polypeptide(L)'
;MVENDKPSIIDGMIEELENGVEEGRKELEAYRYLKKLSEADKISKDQAEKAMEATCYGHFAGCCGPEKGCPTQLSVCEALGLDPVELYQVKKDAVDAWLRGKLK
;
A
#
# COMPACT_ATOMS: atom_id res chain seq x y z
N MET A 1 21.73 -39.54 -23.68
CA MET A 1 21.08 -39.67 -22.35
C MET A 1 20.44 -38.33 -22.08
N VAL A 2 19.10 -38.26 -22.09
CA VAL A 2 18.38 -37.02 -21.76
C VAL A 2 18.16 -37.08 -20.26
N GLU A 3 19.10 -36.55 -19.50
CA GLU A 3 18.91 -36.38 -18.06
C GLU A 3 17.89 -35.25 -17.88
N ASN A 4 16.80 -35.58 -17.20
CA ASN A 4 15.70 -34.67 -16.95
C ASN A 4 16.15 -33.59 -15.96
N ASP A 5 16.52 -32.40 -16.47
CA ASP A 5 16.56 -31.15 -15.72
C ASP A 5 15.13 -30.73 -15.34
N LYS A 6 14.48 -31.49 -14.46
CA LYS A 6 13.26 -31.02 -13.80
C LYS A 6 13.70 -30.24 -12.56
N PRO A 7 13.31 -28.96 -12.43
CA PRO A 7 13.56 -28.19 -11.21
C PRO A 7 13.06 -28.99 -10.00
N SER A 8 13.88 -29.08 -8.95
CA SER A 8 13.48 -29.75 -7.72
C SER A 8 12.27 -29.02 -7.13
N ILE A 9 11.26 -29.77 -6.70
CA ILE A 9 10.12 -29.20 -5.95
C ILE A 9 10.63 -28.45 -4.71
N ILE A 10 11.72 -28.93 -4.11
CA ILE A 10 12.34 -28.30 -2.95
C ILE A 10 12.89 -26.91 -3.32
N ASP A 11 13.51 -26.76 -4.49
CA ASP A 11 14.06 -25.47 -4.92
C ASP A 11 12.93 -24.45 -5.16
N GLY A 12 11.81 -24.88 -5.75
CA GLY A 12 10.62 -24.04 -5.91
C GLY A 12 10.01 -23.60 -4.57
N MET A 13 9.96 -24.51 -3.58
CA MET A 13 9.49 -24.15 -2.23
C MET A 13 10.45 -23.18 -1.52
N ILE A 14 11.77 -23.31 -1.73
CA ILE A 14 12.75 -22.36 -1.21
C ILE A 14 12.53 -20.99 -1.83
N GLU A 15 12.39 -20.91 -3.15
CA GLU A 15 12.15 -19.65 -3.87
C GLU A 15 10.85 -18.95 -3.41
N GLU A 16 9.76 -19.70 -3.22
CA GLU A 16 8.50 -19.15 -2.67
C GLU A 16 8.68 -18.58 -1.27
N LEU A 17 9.40 -19.30 -0.39
CA LEU A 17 9.67 -18.84 0.97
C LEU A 17 10.59 -17.61 0.98
N GLU A 18 11.62 -17.58 0.15
CA GLU A 18 12.52 -16.43 0.00
C GLU A 18 11.78 -15.20 -0.52
N ASN A 19 10.90 -15.37 -1.51
CA ASN A 19 10.03 -14.31 -2.02
C ASN A 19 9.10 -13.78 -0.93
N GLY A 20 8.46 -14.65 -0.15
CA GLY A 20 7.60 -14.24 0.96
C GLY A 20 8.35 -13.47 2.06
N VAL A 21 9.60 -13.86 2.36
CA VAL A 21 10.47 -13.10 3.29
C VAL A 21 10.81 -11.72 2.73
N GLU A 22 11.11 -11.63 1.44
CA GLU A 22 11.43 -10.37 0.78
C GLU A 22 10.22 -9.43 0.71
N GLU A 23 9.03 -9.96 0.42
CA GLU A 23 7.77 -9.20 0.48
C GLU A 23 7.50 -8.69 1.89
N GLY A 24 7.60 -9.56 2.90
CA GLY A 24 7.42 -9.16 4.30
C GLY A 24 8.43 -8.09 4.76
N ARG A 25 9.66 -8.11 4.23
CA ARG A 25 10.66 -7.05 4.49
C ARG A 25 10.24 -5.71 3.89
N LYS A 26 9.75 -5.69 2.65
CA LYS A 26 9.27 -4.47 1.99
C LYS A 26 8.09 -3.86 2.74
N GLU A 27 7.14 -4.69 3.18
CA GLU A 27 6.02 -4.23 4.00
C GLU A 27 6.50 -3.64 5.33
N LEU A 28 7.42 -4.31 6.02
CA LEU A 28 7.98 -3.82 7.29
C LEU A 28 8.68 -2.47 7.12
N GLU A 29 9.44 -2.28 6.04
CA GLU A 29 10.08 -0.99 5.73
C GLU A 29 9.05 0.12 5.48
N ALA A 30 7.97 -0.18 4.75
CA ALA A 30 6.87 0.75 4.54
C ALA A 30 6.23 1.20 5.87
N TYR A 31 5.90 0.27 6.76
CA TYR A 31 5.33 0.61 8.07
C TYR A 31 6.30 1.37 8.97
N ARG A 32 7.60 1.04 8.94
CA ARG A 32 8.64 1.82 9.65
C ARG A 32 8.72 3.25 9.14
N TYR A 33 8.59 3.45 7.83
CA TYR A 33 8.55 4.78 7.23
C TYR A 33 7.31 5.57 7.68
N LEU A 34 6.13 4.96 7.60
CA LEU A 34 4.88 5.58 8.08
C LEU A 34 4.96 5.96 9.57
N LYS A 35 5.54 5.08 10.40
CA LYS A 35 5.73 5.37 11.82
C LYS A 35 6.58 6.61 12.05
N LYS A 36 7.68 6.79 11.31
CA LYS A 36 8.52 8.00 11.39
C LYS A 36 7.76 9.27 11.01
N LEU A 37 6.86 9.18 10.03
CA LEU A 37 6.04 10.33 9.63
C LEU A 37 5.00 10.68 10.69
N SER A 38 4.38 9.68 11.33
CA SER A 38 3.38 9.91 12.41
C SER A 38 3.94 10.67 13.61
N GLU A 39 5.25 10.61 13.82
CA GLU A 39 5.95 11.25 14.94
C GLU A 39 6.53 12.63 14.55
N ALA A 40 6.41 13.04 13.29
CA ALA A 40 6.94 14.30 12.81
C ALA A 40 5.94 15.45 13.02
N ASP A 41 6.41 16.59 13.54
CA ASP A 41 5.57 17.79 13.71
C ASP A 41 5.02 18.32 12.38
N LYS A 42 5.78 18.18 11.29
CA LYS A 42 5.40 18.56 9.93
C LYS A 42 6.08 17.64 8.92
N ILE A 43 5.40 17.37 7.82
CA ILE A 43 5.91 16.58 6.70
C ILE A 43 5.84 17.38 5.41
N SER A 44 6.77 17.13 4.48
CA SER A 44 6.72 17.73 3.14
C SER A 44 5.65 17.07 2.27
N LYS A 45 5.25 17.76 1.19
CA LYS A 45 4.31 17.21 0.21
C LYS A 45 4.80 15.88 -0.37
N ASP A 46 6.07 15.80 -0.76
CA ASP A 46 6.69 14.58 -1.29
C ASP A 46 6.65 13.41 -0.30
N GLN A 47 6.78 13.68 1.01
CA GLN A 47 6.67 12.64 2.03
C GLN A 47 5.22 12.16 2.19
N ALA A 48 4.25 13.08 2.11
CA ALA A 48 2.85 12.73 2.12
C ALA A 48 2.45 11.88 0.90
N GLU A 49 2.95 12.24 -0.30
CA GLU A 49 2.73 11.47 -1.53
C GLU A 49 3.32 10.06 -1.41
N LYS A 50 4.57 9.92 -0.93
CA LYS A 50 5.19 8.60 -0.69
C LYS A 50 4.45 7.75 0.33
N ALA A 51 3.94 8.35 1.40
CA ALA A 51 3.12 7.64 2.40
C ALA A 51 1.84 7.07 1.78
N MET A 52 1.22 7.83 0.86
CA MET A 52 0.07 7.38 0.08
C MET A 52 0.43 6.31 -0.96
N GLU A 53 1.60 6.39 -1.60
CA GLU A 53 2.13 5.37 -2.52
C GLU A 53 2.34 4.02 -1.87
N ALA A 54 2.94 4.01 -0.67
CA ALA A 54 3.25 2.79 0.08
C ALA A 54 2.02 1.93 0.45
N THR A 55 0.81 2.47 0.30
CA THR A 55 -0.40 1.91 0.91
C THR A 55 -1.64 1.96 0.02
N CYS A 56 -1.70 2.91 -0.92
CA CYS A 56 -2.91 3.25 -1.66
C CYS A 56 -2.70 3.58 -3.15
N TYR A 57 -1.46 3.62 -3.66
CA TYR A 57 -1.16 3.99 -5.05
C TYR A 57 -0.46 2.87 -5.86
N GLY A 58 -0.80 1.62 -5.54
CA GLY A 58 -0.61 0.45 -6.40
C GLY A 58 -1.91 -0.25 -6.79
N HIS A 59 -3.02 0.05 -6.11
CA HIS A 59 -4.36 -0.49 -6.38
C HIS A 59 -5.34 0.69 -6.46
N PHE A 60 -5.52 1.22 -7.66
CA PHE A 60 -6.45 2.31 -7.93
C PHE A 60 -7.90 1.85 -7.74
N ALA A 61 -8.43 2.04 -6.53
CA ALA A 61 -9.80 2.42 -6.19
C ALA A 61 -9.97 2.17 -4.69
N GLY A 62 -10.71 3.04 -3.99
CA GLY A 62 -11.03 2.89 -2.57
C GLY A 62 -11.69 1.54 -2.25
N CYS A 63 -10.88 0.48 -2.06
CA CYS A 63 -11.33 -0.89 -1.78
C CYS A 63 -12.18 -0.97 -0.50
N CYS A 64 -11.98 0.01 0.37
CA CYS A 64 -12.22 -0.08 1.77
C CYS A 64 -12.83 1.25 2.19
N GLY A 65 -14.16 1.27 2.37
CA GLY A 65 -14.82 2.37 3.05
C GLY A 65 -14.40 2.45 4.52
N PRO A 66 -14.67 3.56 5.22
CA PRO A 66 -14.30 3.75 6.62
C PRO A 66 -14.84 2.62 7.52
N GLU A 67 -15.97 2.01 7.14
CA GLU A 67 -16.59 0.87 7.82
C GLU A 67 -15.79 -0.44 7.76
N LYS A 68 -14.88 -0.62 6.78
CA LYS A 68 -14.08 -1.85 6.61
C LYS A 68 -12.82 -1.88 7.48
N GLY A 69 -12.39 -0.74 8.03
CA GLY A 69 -11.25 -0.67 8.95
C GLY A 69 -9.93 -1.23 8.40
N CYS A 70 -9.59 -0.92 7.14
CA CYS A 70 -8.35 -1.41 6.53
C CYS A 70 -7.11 -0.94 7.33
N PRO A 71 -6.29 -1.85 7.90
CA PRO A 71 -5.13 -1.46 8.70
C PRO A 71 -4.18 -0.53 7.96
N THR A 72 -3.96 -0.79 6.67
CA THR A 72 -3.10 0.03 5.81
C THR A 72 -3.63 1.46 5.64
N GLN A 73 -4.94 1.64 5.45
CA GLN A 73 -5.56 2.98 5.39
C GLN A 73 -5.43 3.69 6.73
N LEU A 74 -5.69 3.00 7.83
CA LEU A 74 -5.63 3.56 9.18
C LEU A 74 -4.21 4.00 9.53
N SER A 75 -3.18 3.22 9.16
CA SER A 75 -1.78 3.61 9.37
C SER A 75 -1.37 4.86 8.59
N VAL A 76 -1.96 5.11 7.41
CA VAL A 76 -1.73 6.36 6.66
C VAL A 76 -2.44 7.53 7.33
N CYS A 77 -3.68 7.31 7.77
CA CYS A 77 -4.44 8.34 8.49
C CYS A 77 -3.68 8.76 9.74
N GLU A 78 -3.15 7.81 10.51
CA GLU A 78 -2.27 8.05 11.65
C GLU A 78 -0.99 8.80 11.24
N ALA A 79 -0.31 8.35 10.19
CA ALA A 79 0.94 8.96 9.72
C ALA A 79 0.78 10.40 9.23
N LEU A 80 -0.37 10.75 8.67
CA LEU A 80 -0.65 12.07 8.11
C LEU A 80 -1.49 12.96 9.03
N GLY A 81 -1.92 12.45 10.20
CA GLY A 81 -2.82 13.14 11.10
C GLY A 81 -4.20 13.43 10.49
N LEU A 82 -4.69 12.53 9.64
CA LEU A 82 -5.95 12.67 8.92
C LEU A 82 -7.06 11.83 9.57
N ASP A 83 -8.29 12.34 9.51
CA ASP A 83 -9.45 11.53 9.84
C ASP A 83 -9.75 10.50 8.72
N PRO A 84 -10.02 9.23 9.03
CA PRO A 84 -10.30 8.20 8.02
C PRO A 84 -11.53 8.47 7.15
N VAL A 85 -12.55 9.14 7.68
CA VAL A 85 -13.77 9.52 6.93
C VAL A 85 -13.45 10.66 5.97
N GLU A 86 -12.69 11.66 6.42
CA GLU A 86 -12.22 12.76 5.57
C GLU A 86 -11.36 12.23 4.41
N LEU A 87 -10.40 11.34 4.68
CA LEU A 87 -9.56 10.74 3.64
C LEU A 87 -10.39 9.94 2.64
N TYR A 88 -11.40 9.20 3.11
CA TYR A 88 -12.33 8.49 2.24
C TYR A 88 -13.10 9.45 1.33
N GLN A 89 -13.62 10.55 1.87
CA GLN A 89 -14.38 11.52 1.09
C GLN A 89 -13.51 12.20 0.02
N VAL A 90 -12.27 12.60 0.35
CA VAL A 90 -11.31 13.16 -0.61
C VAL A 90 -11.04 12.17 -1.75
N LYS A 91 -10.84 10.89 -1.44
CA LYS A 91 -10.63 9.83 -2.44
C LYS A 91 -11.86 9.63 -3.32
N LYS A 92 -13.05 9.62 -2.72
CA LYS A 92 -14.33 9.51 -3.44
C LYS A 92 -14.53 10.69 -4.39
N ASP A 93 -14.31 11.91 -3.93
CA ASP A 93 -14.45 13.12 -4.73
C ASP A 93 -13.49 13.12 -5.93
N ALA A 94 -12.25 12.66 -5.74
CA ALA A 94 -11.26 12.51 -6.80
C ALA A 94 -11.69 11.48 -7.86
N VAL A 95 -12.21 10.33 -7.43
CA VAL A 95 -12.76 9.30 -8.33
C VAL A 95 -13.98 9.82 -9.08
N ASP A 96 -14.92 10.48 -8.39
CA ASP A 96 -16.12 11.05 -9.00
C ASP A 96 -15.78 12.16 -10.00
N ALA A 97 -14.76 12.99 -9.72
CA ALA A 97 -14.24 13.97 -10.66
C ALA A 97 -13.65 13.31 -11.92
N TRP A 98 -12.88 12.24 -11.74
CA TRP A 98 -12.30 11.47 -12.85
C TRP A 98 -13.38 10.80 -13.69
N LEU A 99 -14.40 10.18 -13.08
CA LEU A 99 -15.53 9.56 -13.78
C LEU A 99 -16.34 10.59 -14.57
N ARG A 100 -16.60 11.77 -13.99
CA ARG A 100 -17.25 12.90 -14.68
C ARG A 100 -16.45 13.44 -15.86
N GLY A 101 -15.11 13.31 -15.82
CA GLY A 101 -14.21 13.71 -16.91
C GLY A 101 -13.96 12.65 -17.98
N LYS A 102 -14.21 11.37 -17.67
CA LYS A 102 -14.01 10.22 -18.57
C LYS A 102 -15.28 9.68 -19.24
N LEU A 103 -16.45 10.14 -18.82
CA LEU A 103 -17.74 9.93 -19.50
C LEU A 103 -18.10 11.12 -20.39
N LYS A 104 -17.14 11.56 -21.21
CA LYS A 104 -17.36 12.46 -22.35
C LYS A 104 -16.86 11.80 -23.63
#